data_AF-X1K5W0-F1
#
_entry.id   AF-X1K5W0-F1
#
_cell.length_a   1.000
_cell.length_b   1.000
_cell.length_c   1.000
_cell.angle_alpha   90.00
_cell.angle_beta   90.00
_cell.angle_gamma   90.00
#
_symmetry.space_group_name_H-M   'P 1'
#
loop_
_entity.id
_entity.type
_entity.pdbx_description
1 polymer ?
#
loop_
_entity_poly.entity_id
_entity_poly.type
_entity_poly.pdbx_seq_one_letter_code
_entity_poly.pdbx_strand_id
1 'polypeptide(L)' 'PSIIVFRLQNERPENVNRRLEQVLKESSDALEKGAIISVEEARHRVRLLPI' A
#
# COMPACT_ATOMS: atom_id res chain seq x y z
N PRO A 1 0.22 -7.43 12.16
CA PRO A 1 0.15 -5.96 12.05
C PRO A 1 0.61 -5.55 10.65
N SER A 2 -0.14 -4.69 9.97
CA SER A 2 0.13 -4.33 8.57
C SER A 2 0.16 -2.82 8.42
N ILE A 3 1.15 -2.31 7.69
CA ILE A 3 1.42 -0.88 7.56
C ILE A 3 1.44 -0.51 6.08
N ILE A 4 0.64 0.48 5.70
CA ILE A 4 0.63 1.04 4.35
C ILE A 4 1.19 2.45 4.44
N VAL A 5 2.28 2.71 3.71
CA VAL A 5 2.95 4.00 3.66
C VAL A 5 2.75 4.59 2.27
N PHE A 6 2.02 5.70 2.19
CA PHE A 6 1.85 6.45 0.95
C PHE A 6 2.97 7.48 0.80
N ARG A 7 3.71 7.38 -0.31
CA ARG A 7 4.66 8.39 -0.77
C ARG A 7 4.27 8.83 -2.17
N LEU A 8 3.18 9.58 -2.23
CA LEU A 8 2.68 10.15 -3.48
C LEU A 8 3.28 11.53 -3.66
N GLN A 9 3.64 11.89 -4.89
CA GLN A 9 4.01 13.26 -5.23
C GLN A 9 2.74 14.13 -5.30
N ASN A 10 1.61 13.52 -5.68
CA ASN A 10 0.29 14.13 -5.65
C ASN A 10 -0.54 13.58 -4.48
N GLU A 11 -0.48 14.30 -3.36
CA GLU A 11 -1.13 13.97 -2.08
C GLU A 11 -2.63 14.33 -2.03
N ARG A 12 -3.25 14.64 -3.18
CA ARG A 12 -4.69 14.88 -3.22
C ARG A 12 -5.44 13.66 -2.68
N PRO A 13 -6.44 13.86 -1.79
CA PRO A 13 -7.14 12.76 -1.13
C PRO A 13 -7.82 11.81 -2.11
N GLU A 14 -8.27 12.32 -3.26
CA GLU A 14 -8.85 11.52 -4.35
C GLU A 14 -7.84 10.51 -4.91
N ASN A 15 -6.59 10.93 -5.11
CA ASN A 15 -5.53 10.09 -5.64
C ASN A 15 -5.06 9.07 -4.60
N VAL A 16 -4.96 9.49 -3.33
CA VAL A 16 -4.65 8.62 -2.20
C VAL A 16 -5.71 7.53 -2.06
N ASN A 17 -7.00 7.87 -2.03
CA ASN A 17 -8.09 6.91 -1.90
C ASN A 17 -8.12 5.93 -3.08
N ARG A 18 -7.98 6.43 -4.31
CA ARG A 18 -7.90 5.58 -5.50
C ARG A 18 -6.75 4.59 -5.41
N ARG A 19 -5.56 5.05 -5.01
CA ARG A 19 -4.38 4.18 -4.82
C ARG A 19 -4.57 3.20 -3.68
N LEU A 20 -5.19 3.62 -2.58
CA LEU A 20 -5.50 2.76 -1.44
C LEU A 20 -6.42 1.61 -1.85
N GLU A 21 -7.49 1.89 -2.58
CA GLU A 21 -8.41 0.84 -3.07
C GLU A 21 -7.70 -0.17 -3.98
N GLN A 22 -6.82 0.30 -4.88
CA GLN A 22 -6.03 -0.59 -5.72
C GLN A 22 -5.09 -1.47 -4.88
N VAL A 23 -4.34 -0.88 -3.97
CA VAL A 23 -3.37 -1.59 -3.13
C VAL A 23 -4.04 -2.60 -2.21
N LEU A 24 -5.21 -2.26 -1.65
CA LEU A 24 -6.00 -3.20 -0.85
C LEU A 24 -6.42 -4.42 -1.67
N LYS A 25 -6.87 -4.23 -2.92
CA LYS A 25 -7.22 -5.34 -3.81
C LYS A 25 -6.01 -6.18 -4.22
N GLU A 26 -4.90 -5.54 -4.59
CA GLU A 26 -3.71 -6.22 -5.09
C GLU A 26 -2.90 -6.90 -3.99
N SER A 27 -2.92 -6.38 -2.77
CA SER A 27 -2.07 -6.83 -1.65
C SER A 27 -2.85 -7.45 -0.49
N SER A 28 -4.11 -7.85 -0.70
CA SER A 28 -4.97 -8.40 0.37
C SER A 28 -4.32 -9.61 1.08
N ASP A 29 -3.76 -10.56 0.32
CA ASP A 29 -3.09 -11.76 0.88
C ASP A 29 -1.86 -11.38 1.73
N ALA A 30 -1.09 -10.38 1.29
CA ALA A 30 0.06 -9.89 2.03
C ALA A 30 -0.35 -9.14 3.31
N LEU A 31 -1.44 -8.37 3.26
CA LEU A 31 -1.99 -7.65 4.40
C LEU A 31 -2.52 -8.62 5.48
N GLU A 32 -3.13 -9.73 5.10
CA GLU A 32 -3.56 -10.78 6.04
C GLU A 32 -2.36 -11.45 6.74
N LYS A 33 -1.25 -11.65 6.02
CA LYS A 33 -0.03 -12.26 6.57
C LYS A 33 0.86 -11.30 7.36
N GLY A 34 0.52 -10.01 7.41
CA GLY A 34 1.37 -8.99 8.00
C GLY A 34 2.40 -8.48 7.00
N ALA A 35 2.16 -7.29 6.45
CA ALA A 35 3.06 -6.69 5.46
C ALA A 35 3.26 -5.20 5.67
N ILE A 36 4.40 -4.71 5.20
CA ILE A 36 4.68 -3.31 4.97
C ILE A 36 4.55 -3.06 3.48
N ILE A 37 3.64 -2.17 3.09
CA ILE A 37 3.43 -1.77 1.70
C ILE A 37 3.84 -0.30 1.56
N SER A 38 4.79 -0.02 0.69
CA SER A 38 5.14 1.34 0.29
C SER A 38 4.53 1.64 -1.06
N VAL A 39 3.63 2.62 -1.11
CA VAL A 39 2.91 3.02 -2.32
C VAL A 39 3.53 4.30 -2.84
N GLU A 40 4.21 4.22 -3.98
CA GLU A 40 4.78 5.36 -4.69
C GLU A 40 3.90 5.72 -5.91
N GLU A 41 4.13 6.90 -6.48
CA GLU A 41 3.28 7.44 -7.55
C GLU A 41 3.16 6.50 -8.77
N ALA A 42 4.22 5.74 -9.09
CA ALA A 42 4.26 4.85 -10.26
C ALA A 42 4.26 3.35 -9.90
N ARG A 43 4.66 2.98 -8.69
CA ARG A 43 4.86 1.58 -8.28
C ARG A 43 4.52 1.42 -6.80
N HIS A 44 4.10 0.22 -6.41
CA HIS A 44 3.97 -0.14 -5.00
C HIS A 44 4.88 -1.32 -4.70
N ARG A 45 5.55 -1.29 -3.55
CA ARG A 45 6.46 -2.33 -3.09
C ARG A 45 5.88 -2.99 -1.85
N VAL A 46 5.63 -4.29 -1.94
CA VAL A 46 5.15 -5.11 -0.84
C VAL A 46 6.35 -5.80 -0.19
N ARG A 47 6.45 -5.71 1.13
CA ARG A 47 7.42 -6.45 1.93
C ARG A 47 6.70 -7.16 3.06
N LEU A 48 6.66 -8.48 3.00
CA LEU A 48 6.15 -9.30 4.08
C LEU A 48 7.01 -9.09 5.32
N LEU A 49 6.36 -8.97 6.47
CA LEU A 49 7.05 -8.94 7.74
C LEU A 49 7.43 -10.39 8.10
N PRO A 50 8.69 -10.64 8.51
CA PRO A 50 9.02 -11.89 9.17
C PRO A 50 8.39 -11.81 10.57
N ILE A 51 7.16 -12.32 10.70
CA ILE A 51 6.49 -12.54 11.99
C ILE A 51 6.47 -14.02 12.32
#